data_AF-A0A8S3HW95-F1
#
_entry.id   AF-A0A8S3HW95-F1
#
_cell.length_a   1.000
_cell.length_b   1.000
_cell.length_c   1.000
_cell.angle_alpha   90.00
_cell.angle_beta   90.00
_cell.angle_gamma   90.00
#
_symmetry.space_group_name_H-M   'P 1'
#
loop_
_entity.id
_entity.type
_entity.pdbx_description
1 polymer ?
#
loop_
_entity_poly.entity_id
_entity_poly.type
_entity_poly.pdbx_seq_one_letter_code
_entity_poly.pdbx_strand_id
1 'polypeptide(L)'
;HPADDDILTNVTYYSLNYPVGSSKFGVIPNYFFPFRNAKDHVQPFVLVQFNKLPLNRLVSITCRAWAPGIEHNARRMRGMVNFQLYRAYTDMKSNDNDVH
;
A
#
# COMPACT_ATOMS: atom_id res chain seq x y z
N HIS A 1 -12.00 3.83 8.94
CA HIS A 1 -12.88 4.16 10.10
C HIS A 1 -12.00 4.22 11.34
N PRO A 2 -12.38 4.89 12.44
CA PRO A 2 -11.58 4.87 13.68
C PRO A 2 -11.28 3.45 14.20
N ALA A 3 -12.13 2.48 13.84
CA ALA A 3 -11.97 1.05 14.12
C ALA A 3 -10.97 0.31 13.20
N ASP A 4 -10.41 0.98 12.19
CA ASP A 4 -9.36 0.46 11.31
C ASP A 4 -7.97 1.01 11.68
N ASP A 5 -7.90 2.04 12.53
CA ASP A 5 -6.66 2.78 12.80
C ASP A 5 -5.64 1.92 13.58
N ASP A 6 -6.11 1.00 14.43
CA ASP A 6 -5.29 0.05 15.18
C ASP A 6 -4.64 -1.01 14.28
N ILE A 7 -5.33 -1.43 13.21
CA ILE A 7 -4.83 -2.36 12.19
C ILE A 7 -3.69 -1.75 11.38
N LEU A 8 -3.75 -0.44 11.14
CA LEU A 8 -2.77 0.29 10.33
C LEU A 8 -1.50 0.68 11.10
N THR A 9 -1.39 0.33 12.38
CA THR A 9 -0.21 0.63 13.19
C THR A 9 1.04 -0.18 12.79
N ASN A 10 0.88 -1.30 12.08
CA ASN A 10 1.99 -2.18 11.70
C ASN A 10 2.03 -2.41 10.18
N VAL A 11 2.38 -1.34 9.47
CA VAL A 11 2.56 -1.33 8.02
C VAL A 11 4.03 -1.05 7.71
N THR A 12 4.60 -1.78 6.75
CA THR A 12 5.97 -1.60 6.29
C THR A 12 5.98 -1.05 4.88
N TYR A 13 6.84 -0.04 4.64
CA TYR A 13 7.03 0.57 3.32
C TYR A 13 8.36 0.13 2.73
N TYR A 14 8.36 -0.16 1.43
CA TYR A 14 9.56 -0.44 0.64
C TYR A 14 9.69 0.63 -0.45
N SER A 15 10.89 1.18 -0.59
CA SER A 15 11.18 2.28 -1.51
C SER A 15 12.55 2.07 -2.16
N LEU A 16 12.69 2.48 -3.41
CA LEU A 16 13.92 2.26 -4.17
C LEU A 16 15.09 3.03 -3.53
N ASN A 17 16.19 2.33 -3.27
CA ASN A 17 17.41 2.87 -2.65
C ASN A 17 17.22 3.39 -1.20
N TYR A 18 16.18 2.94 -0.49
CA TYR A 18 15.99 3.19 0.93
C TYR A 18 15.96 1.87 1.73
N PRO A 19 16.80 1.70 2.76
CA PRO A 19 16.73 0.54 3.64
C PRO A 19 15.36 0.43 4.31
N VAL A 20 14.87 -0.80 4.49
CA VAL A 20 13.59 -1.03 5.18
C VAL A 20 13.70 -0.50 6.61
N GLY A 21 12.71 0.31 7.01
CA GLY A 21 12.68 0.93 8.34
C GLY A 21 13.49 2.24 8.46
N SER A 22 14.19 2.69 7.41
CA SER A 22 14.91 3.98 7.45
C SER A 22 13.97 5.19 7.39
N SER A 23 12.70 5.00 7.04
CA SER A 23 11.67 6.03 7.00
C SER A 23 10.35 5.48 7.54
N LYS A 24 9.61 6.33 8.26
CA LYS A 24 8.26 6.02 8.74
C LYS A 24 7.24 5.91 7.58
N PHE A 25 7.56 6.50 6.44
CA PHE A 25 6.70 6.55 5.25
C PHE A 25 7.46 6.04 4.02
N GLY A 26 6.71 5.59 3.02
CA GLY A 26 7.28 5.33 1.71
C GLY A 26 7.78 6.60 1.03
N VAL A 27 8.89 6.49 0.31
CA VAL A 27 9.58 7.62 -0.30
C VAL A 27 9.67 7.41 -1.81
N ILE A 28 9.36 8.46 -2.56
CA ILE A 28 9.68 8.55 -3.98
C ILE A 28 10.83 9.54 -4.16
N PRO A 29 11.98 9.11 -4.71
CA PRO A 29 13.10 10.02 -4.95
C PRO A 29 12.79 11.13 -5.97
N ASN A 30 13.35 12.32 -5.76
CA ASN A 30 13.10 13.47 -6.64
C ASN A 30 13.68 13.31 -8.06
N TYR A 31 14.68 12.45 -8.27
CA TYR A 31 15.31 12.27 -9.59
C TYR A 31 14.38 11.64 -10.64
N PHE A 32 13.22 11.10 -10.23
CA PHE A 32 12.18 10.66 -11.15
C PHE A 32 11.35 11.82 -11.73
N PHE A 33 11.56 13.06 -11.26
CA PHE A 33 10.84 14.26 -11.68
C PHE A 33 11.79 15.34 -12.23
N PRO A 34 11.36 16.18 -13.19
CA PRO A 34 10.05 16.18 -13.83
C PRO A 34 9.92 15.09 -14.91
N PHE A 35 8.68 14.68 -15.19
CA PHE A 35 8.41 13.76 -16.29
C PHE A 35 8.63 14.44 -17.65
N ARG A 36 9.45 13.83 -18.52
CA ARG A 36 9.86 14.40 -19.82
C ARG A 36 9.39 13.61 -21.05
N ASN A 37 8.39 12.73 -20.92
CA ASN A 37 7.92 11.85 -22.00
C ASN A 37 9.04 11.01 -22.66
N ALA A 38 10.09 10.65 -21.89
CA ALA A 38 11.15 9.79 -22.40
C ALA A 38 10.60 8.36 -22.60
N LYS A 39 10.97 7.73 -23.73
CA LYS A 39 10.46 6.41 -24.13
C LYS A 39 10.79 5.30 -23.11
N ASP A 40 11.87 5.48 -22.37
CA ASP A 40 12.42 4.60 -21.35
C ASP A 40 12.09 5.05 -19.92
N HIS A 41 11.22 6.05 -19.75
CA HIS A 41 10.83 6.51 -18.42
C HIS A 41 10.07 5.42 -17.66
N VAL A 42 10.63 5.00 -16.52
CA VAL A 42 9.99 4.11 -15.57
C VAL A 42 9.43 4.92 -14.41
N GLN A 43 8.13 4.78 -14.15
CA GLN A 43 7.49 5.42 -13.01
C GLN A 43 7.99 4.79 -11.70
N PRO A 44 8.28 5.59 -10.66
CA PRO A 44 8.69 5.04 -9.38
C PRO A 44 7.52 4.39 -8.64
N PHE A 45 7.82 3.38 -7.83
CA PHE A 45 6.85 2.70 -7.00
C PHE A 45 7.26 2.72 -5.52
N VAL A 46 6.25 2.75 -4.66
CA VAL A 46 6.36 2.45 -3.23
C VAL A 46 5.49 1.23 -2.99
N LEU A 47 6.05 0.20 -2.36
CA LEU A 47 5.29 -0.98 -1.95
C LEU A 47 4.89 -0.86 -0.49
N VAL A 48 3.70 -1.33 -0.18
CA VAL A 48 3.12 -1.29 1.17
C VAL A 48 2.78 -2.72 1.58
N GLN A 49 3.35 -3.17 2.69
CA GLN A 49 3.06 -4.47 3.28
C GLN A 49 2.25 -4.28 4.57
N PHE A 50 1.08 -4.90 4.61
CA PHE A 50 0.24 -4.97 5.81
C PHE A 50 0.64 -6.20 6.62
N ASN A 51 1.38 -6.03 7.72
CA ASN A 51 1.93 -7.16 8.47
C ASN A 51 0.85 -7.95 9.23
N LYS A 52 -0.27 -7.31 9.57
CA LYS A 52 -1.38 -7.94 10.27
C LYS A 52 -2.72 -7.40 9.78
N LEU A 53 -3.34 -8.10 8.81
CA LEU A 53 -4.74 -7.85 8.44
C LEU A 53 -5.69 -8.71 9.29
N PRO A 54 -6.79 -8.17 9.81
CA PRO A 54 -7.80 -8.98 10.50
C PRO A 54 -8.41 -10.01 9.55
N LEU A 55 -8.76 -11.19 10.09
CA LEU A 55 -9.52 -12.20 9.35
C LEU A 55 -11.00 -11.85 9.33
N ASN A 56 -11.67 -12.23 8.25
CA ASN A 56 -13.12 -12.09 8.06
C ASN A 56 -13.67 -10.67 8.32
N ARG A 57 -12.82 -9.65 8.16
CA ARG A 57 -13.18 -8.24 8.30
C ARG A 57 -12.76 -7.49 7.05
N LEU A 58 -13.67 -6.68 6.52
CA LEU A 58 -13.38 -5.74 5.44
C LEU A 58 -12.71 -4.50 6.04
N VAL A 59 -11.52 -4.14 5.55
CA VAL A 59 -10.75 -2.99 6.01
C VAL A 59 -10.66 -1.96 4.88
N SER A 60 -11.01 -0.71 5.17
CA SER A 60 -10.89 0.40 4.21
C SER A 60 -9.59 1.16 4.43
N ILE A 61 -8.76 1.23 3.39
CA ILE A 61 -7.41 1.79 3.46
C ILE A 61 -7.32 3.01 2.56
N THR A 62 -6.77 4.10 3.08
CA THR A 62 -6.49 5.31 2.31
C THR A 62 -5.00 5.64 2.38
N CYS A 63 -4.33 5.62 1.24
CA CYS A 63 -2.94 6.06 1.11
C CYS A 63 -2.91 7.49 0.54
N ARG A 64 -2.13 8.39 1.15
CA ARG A 64 -1.99 9.79 0.71
C ARG A 64 -0.55 10.10 0.35
N ALA A 65 -0.33 10.74 -0.79
CA ALA A 65 0.98 11.21 -1.22
C ALA A 65 1.21 12.65 -0.72
N TRP A 66 2.38 12.97 -0.19
CA TRP A 66 2.69 14.29 0.36
C TRP A 66 3.89 14.89 -0.35
N ALA A 67 3.66 15.99 -1.08
CA ALA A 67 4.70 16.82 -1.67
C ALA A 67 4.10 18.22 -1.99
N PRO A 68 4.94 19.26 -2.14
CA PRO A 68 4.47 20.56 -2.62
C PRO A 68 3.70 20.44 -3.94
N GLY A 69 2.53 21.08 -4.02
CA GLY A 69 1.67 21.06 -5.21
C GLY A 69 0.75 19.83 -5.36
N ILE A 70 0.80 18.86 -4.43
CA ILE A 70 -0.18 17.76 -4.41
C ILE A 70 -1.46 18.22 -3.71
N GLU A 71 -2.55 18.33 -4.47
CA GLU A 71 -3.91 18.57 -3.95
C GLU A 71 -4.52 17.25 -3.42
N HIS A 72 -4.97 17.25 -2.16
CA HIS A 72 -5.76 16.15 -1.60
C HIS A 72 -7.25 16.40 -1.77
N ASN A 73 -7.86 15.74 -2.77
CA ASN A 73 -9.30 15.87 -3.03
C ASN A 73 -9.96 14.49 -3.03
N ALA A 74 -10.67 14.18 -1.94
CA ALA A 74 -11.32 12.87 -1.77
C ALA A 74 -12.46 12.63 -2.76
N ARG A 75 -13.14 13.68 -3.27
CA ARG A 75 -14.21 13.51 -4.27
C ARG A 75 -13.66 13.12 -5.64
N ARG A 76 -12.46 13.59 -5.96
CA ARG A 76 -11.77 13.35 -7.24
C ARG A 76 -10.65 12.33 -7.13
N MET A 77 -10.46 11.74 -5.95
CA MET A 77 -9.33 10.85 -5.64
C MET A 77 -7.96 11.44 -6.03
N ARG A 78 -7.78 12.76 -5.85
CA ARG A 78 -6.49 13.42 -6.13
C ARG A 78 -5.57 13.33 -4.92
N GLY A 79 -4.29 13.05 -5.18
CA GLY A 79 -3.25 12.95 -4.16
C GLY A 79 -3.43 11.75 -3.21
N MET A 80 -4.37 10.85 -3.49
CA MET A 80 -4.67 9.71 -2.64
C MET A 80 -5.30 8.56 -3.43
N VAL A 81 -5.19 7.36 -2.87
CA VAL A 81 -5.94 6.18 -3.32
C VAL A 81 -6.69 5.60 -2.14
N ASN A 82 -7.90 5.10 -2.39
CA ASN A 82 -8.70 4.36 -1.43
C ASN A 82 -9.03 2.99 -2.02
N PHE A 83 -8.87 1.95 -1.21
CA PHE A 83 -9.22 0.58 -1.57
C PHE A 83 -9.65 -0.19 -0.32
N GLN A 84 -10.37 -1.29 -0.54
CA GLN A 84 -10.81 -2.18 0.54
C GLN A 84 -10.13 -3.53 0.41
N LEU A 85 -9.70 -4.10 1.54
CA LEU A 85 -9.12 -5.43 1.62
C LEU A 85 -9.96 -6.33 2.53
N TYR A 86 -10.13 -7.59 2.11
CA TYR A 86 -10.79 -8.63 2.91
C TYR A 86 -9.91 -9.88 2.91
N ARG A 87 -9.48 -10.32 4.10
CA ARG A 87 -8.76 -11.58 4.27
C ARG A 87 -9.70 -12.64 4.79
N ALA A 88 -10.14 -13.55 3.91
CA ALA A 88 -10.97 -14.68 4.29
C ALA A 88 -10.20 -15.63 5.22
N TYR A 89 -10.90 -16.17 6.21
CA TYR A 89 -10.47 -17.36 6.91
C TYR A 89 -10.76 -18.58 6.04
N THR A 90 -9.71 -19.27 5.61
CA THR A 90 -9.85 -20.57 4.98
C THR A 90 -9.60 -21.64 6.04
N ASP A 91 -10.57 -22.53 6.25
CA ASP A 91 -10.33 -23.76 7.00
C ASP A 91 -9.23 -24.55 6.29
N MET A 92 -8.01 -24.53 6.83
CA MET A 92 -6.96 -25.46 6.41
C MET A 92 -7.32 -26.86 6.88
N LYS A 93 -8.27 -27.51 6.19
CA LYS A 93 -8.26 -28.96 6.04
C LYS A 93 -7.59 -29.26 4.70
N SER A 94 -6.25 -29.26 4.70
CA SER A 94 -5.49 -29.95 3.67
C SER A 94 -5.80 -31.44 3.82
N ASN A 95 -6.80 -31.94 3.10
CA ASN A 95 -6.98 -33.36 2.92
C ASN A 95 -5.97 -33.80 1.86
N ASP A 96 -4.73 -33.98 2.30
CA ASP A 96 -3.66 -34.64 1.54
C ASP A 96 -3.97 -36.15 1.51
N ASN A 97 -4.98 -36.57 0.72
CA ASN A 97 -5.34 -37.98 0.50
C ASN A 97 -6.28 -38.23 -0.70
N ASP A 98 -6.35 -37.37 -1.71
CA ASP A 98 -7.05 -37.70 -2.97
C ASP A 98 -6.04 -37.93 -4.10
N VAL A 99 -5.40 -39.10 -4.05
CA VAL A 99 -4.86 -39.78 -5.24
C VAL A 99 -5.59 -41.12 -5.34
N HIS A 100 -6.51 -41.22 -6.30
CA HIS A 100 -6.96 -42.47 -6.90
C HIS A 100 -6.58 -42.43 -8.37
#